data_AF-A0A2N7X816-F1
#
_entry.id   AF-A0A2N7X816-F1
#
_cell.length_a   1.000
_cell.length_b   1.000
_cell.length_c   1.000
_cell.angle_alpha   90.00
_cell.angle_beta   90.00
_cell.angle_gamma   90.00
#
_symmetry.space_group_name_H-M   'P 1'
#
loop_
_entity.id
_entity.type
_entity.pdbx_description
1 polymer ?
#
loop_
_entity_poly.entity_id
_entity_poly.type
_entity_poly.pdbx_seq_one_letter_code
_entity_poly.pdbx_strand_id
1 'polypeptide(L)'
;MKKWMGAVAAGVVALASASVAHAQVTQEIYGQVGTEGVGIGYGHVLSSMFNARAEFNGFALSHSFNAGDLHYDATLTLYHAGLYADFFPAPSVVPFRLTAGVLIGGDNVDATAQAMSGTYTINGQTVSAQGQQIHAKATFPTLRPYIGLGFGHSPRATRGWGMFFDAGIAYGKPHVDFDVPATIATAAGQANVDAEEQDLRNKVQRYHIYPIVKVGVTYRF
;
A
#
# COMPACT_ATOMS: atom_id res chain seq x y z
N MET A 1 17.26 -16.08 20.47
CA MET A 1 16.92 -15.83 19.05
C MET A 1 17.36 -14.41 18.71
N LYS A 2 18.33 -14.29 17.80
CA LYS A 2 19.13 -13.07 17.55
C LYS A 2 18.32 -12.03 16.77
N LYS A 3 18.16 -10.83 17.35
CA LYS A 3 17.65 -9.63 16.66
C LYS A 3 18.72 -9.13 15.68
N TRP A 4 18.43 -9.17 14.39
CA TRP A 4 19.26 -8.53 13.37
C TRP A 4 18.71 -7.13 13.09
N MET A 5 19.42 -6.12 13.57
CA MET A 5 19.24 -4.73 13.15
C MET A 5 20.16 -4.51 11.95
N GLY A 6 19.60 -4.46 10.75
CA GLY A 6 20.32 -4.09 9.53
C GLY A 6 20.42 -2.58 9.43
N ALA A 7 21.64 -2.05 9.51
CA ALA A 7 21.94 -0.64 9.27
C ALA A 7 21.80 -0.32 7.76
N VAL A 8 20.97 0.66 7.43
CA VAL A 8 20.88 1.22 6.07
C VAL A 8 22.02 2.22 5.92
N ALA A 9 23.06 1.83 5.18
CA ALA A 9 24.15 2.73 4.80
C ALA A 9 23.66 3.66 3.68
N ALA A 10 23.50 4.95 3.99
CA ALA A 10 23.24 5.99 3.02
C ALA A 10 24.54 6.32 2.26
N GLY A 11 24.68 5.78 1.04
CA GLY A 11 25.73 6.17 0.11
C GLY A 11 25.36 7.45 -0.63
N VAL A 12 25.98 8.57 -0.27
CA VAL A 12 25.91 9.82 -1.04
C VAL A 12 26.86 9.67 -2.24
N VAL A 13 26.30 9.56 -3.44
CA VAL A 13 27.09 9.66 -4.69
C VAL A 13 27.22 11.14 -5.03
N ALA A 14 28.44 11.67 -4.88
CA ALA A 14 28.81 12.99 -5.38
C ALA A 14 29.07 12.90 -6.88
N LEU A 15 28.28 13.62 -7.69
CA LEU A 15 28.55 13.83 -9.12
C LEU A 15 28.97 15.28 -9.36
N ALA A 16 30.10 15.39 -10.05
CA ALA A 16 30.88 16.59 -10.26
C ALA A 16 30.19 17.61 -11.18
N SER A 17 30.52 18.87 -10.94
CA SER A 17 30.09 20.08 -11.61
C SER A 17 30.61 20.17 -13.06
N ALA A 18 29.72 20.44 -14.03
CA ALA A 18 30.10 21.06 -15.29
C ALA A 18 28.94 21.82 -15.98
N SER A 19 29.21 23.09 -16.29
CA SER A 19 28.52 24.03 -17.21
C SER A 19 27.14 24.60 -16.84
N VAL A 20 27.13 25.93 -16.68
CA VAL A 20 25.95 26.78 -16.47
C VAL A 20 25.30 27.07 -17.83
N ALA A 21 24.65 26.07 -18.41
CA ALA A 21 23.46 26.34 -19.23
C ALA A 21 22.31 26.67 -18.27
N HIS A 22 21.27 27.39 -18.70
CA HIS A 22 20.00 27.43 -17.95
C HIS A 22 19.41 26.01 -17.98
N ALA A 23 19.97 25.11 -17.16
CA ALA A 23 19.53 23.74 -17.06
C ALA A 23 18.10 23.80 -16.53
N GLN A 24 17.14 23.48 -17.39
CA GLN A 24 15.81 23.18 -16.91
C GLN A 24 15.96 22.12 -15.85
N VAL A 25 15.49 22.44 -14.65
CA VAL A 25 15.65 21.57 -13.49
C VAL A 25 14.69 20.41 -13.69
N THR A 26 15.21 19.28 -14.15
CA THR A 26 14.42 18.13 -14.59
C THR A 26 14.22 17.08 -13.51
N GLN A 27 14.95 17.15 -12.39
CA GLN A 27 15.01 16.07 -11.42
C GLN A 27 14.54 16.52 -10.04
N GLU A 28 13.79 15.67 -9.35
CA GLU A 28 13.41 15.90 -7.96
C GLU A 28 13.45 14.61 -7.16
N ILE A 29 13.72 14.78 -5.86
CA ILE A 29 13.47 13.77 -4.85
C ILE A 29 12.36 14.27 -3.94
N TYR A 30 11.63 13.36 -3.32
CA TYR A 30 10.54 13.74 -2.42
C TYR A 30 10.34 12.72 -1.32
N GLY A 31 9.81 13.21 -0.19
CA GLY A 31 9.32 12.40 0.92
C GLY A 31 7.82 12.65 1.10
N GLN A 32 7.09 11.62 1.52
CA GLN A 32 5.63 11.66 1.55
C GLN A 32 5.02 10.87 2.70
N VAL A 33 3.81 11.24 3.06
CA VAL A 33 2.95 10.52 3.99
C VAL A 33 1.53 10.48 3.43
N GLY A 34 0.84 9.35 3.62
CA GLY A 34 -0.52 9.17 3.13
C GLY A 34 -1.16 7.89 3.60
N THR A 35 -2.27 7.52 2.96
CA THR A 35 -2.96 6.24 3.23
C THR A 35 -2.10 5.03 2.90
N GLU A 36 -1.05 5.20 2.10
CA GLU A 36 -0.07 4.17 1.74
C GLU A 36 1.10 4.06 2.73
N GLY A 37 1.10 4.88 3.78
CA GLY A 37 2.18 4.93 4.76
C GLY A 37 3.13 6.10 4.54
N VAL A 38 4.41 5.86 4.80
CA VAL A 38 5.49 6.83 4.57
C VAL A 38 6.29 6.37 3.36
N GLY A 39 6.74 7.31 2.54
CA GLY A 39 7.48 6.96 1.32
C GLY A 39 8.51 7.98 0.90
N ILE A 40 9.33 7.55 -0.05
CA ILE A 40 10.29 8.37 -0.76
C ILE A 40 10.14 8.14 -2.26
N GLY A 41 10.46 9.14 -3.07
CA GLY A 41 10.42 8.98 -4.50
C GLY A 41 11.33 9.92 -5.25
N TYR A 42 11.37 9.67 -6.55
CA TYR A 42 12.14 10.39 -7.55
C TYR A 42 11.23 10.75 -8.71
N GLY A 43 11.33 11.99 -9.18
CA GLY A 43 10.62 12.50 -10.34
C GLY A 43 11.58 12.99 -11.42
N HIS A 44 11.23 12.75 -12.67
CA HIS A 44 11.94 13.26 -13.83
C HIS A 44 10.98 13.92 -14.81
N VAL A 45 11.25 15.16 -15.17
CA VAL A 45 10.53 15.91 -16.21
C VAL A 45 10.93 15.36 -17.57
N LEU A 46 9.97 14.78 -18.29
CA LEU A 46 10.18 14.23 -19.62
C LEU A 46 9.99 15.29 -20.71
N SER A 47 9.03 16.20 -20.51
CA SER A 47 8.73 17.29 -21.43
C SER A 47 8.02 18.44 -20.72
N SER A 48 7.64 19.48 -21.46
CA SER A 48 6.89 20.62 -20.91
C SER A 48 5.52 20.26 -20.31
N MET A 49 4.97 19.07 -20.60
CA MET A 49 3.65 18.62 -20.16
C MET A 49 3.66 17.25 -19.45
N PHE A 50 4.81 16.58 -19.36
CA PHE A 50 4.89 15.20 -18.87
C PHE A 50 6.04 14.98 -17.91
N ASN A 51 5.76 14.24 -16.84
CA ASN A 51 6.78 13.69 -15.94
C ASN A 51 6.65 12.18 -15.82
N ALA A 52 7.75 11.53 -15.44
CA ALA A 52 7.76 10.19 -14.89
C ALA A 52 8.16 10.24 -13.42
N ARG A 53 7.57 9.39 -12.59
CA ARG A 53 7.93 9.25 -11.18
C ARG A 53 8.06 7.78 -10.78
N ALA A 54 8.95 7.53 -9.84
CA ALA A 54 9.10 6.26 -9.15
C ALA A 54 9.14 6.51 -7.64
N GLU A 55 8.48 5.68 -6.85
CA GLU A 55 8.49 5.81 -5.40
C GLU A 55 8.42 4.45 -4.70
N PHE A 56 8.76 4.45 -3.42
CA PHE A 56 8.59 3.32 -2.51
C PHE A 56 7.84 3.77 -1.26
N ASN A 57 6.83 3.01 -0.87
CA ASN A 57 6.00 3.26 0.31
C ASN A 57 6.08 2.07 1.27
N GLY A 58 6.00 2.37 2.56
CA GLY A 58 6.00 1.36 3.61
C GLY A 58 5.30 1.81 4.88
N PHE A 59 4.54 0.90 5.49
CA PHE A 59 3.94 1.08 6.81
C PHE A 59 3.51 -0.27 7.38
N ALA A 60 3.59 -0.42 8.71
CA ALA A 60 3.07 -1.58 9.41
C ALA A 60 2.34 -1.15 10.67
N LEU A 61 1.16 -1.72 10.91
CA LEU A 61 0.34 -1.45 12.08
C LEU A 61 -0.25 -2.74 12.61
N SER A 62 0.10 -3.11 13.84
CA SER A 62 -0.53 -4.20 14.57
C SER A 62 -1.56 -3.65 15.55
N HIS A 63 -2.73 -4.27 15.59
CA HIS A 63 -3.81 -3.92 16.50
C HIS A 63 -4.55 -5.18 16.96
N SER A 64 -4.70 -5.31 18.28
CA SER A 64 -5.46 -6.39 18.90
C SER A 64 -6.81 -5.87 19.38
N PHE A 65 -7.88 -6.58 19.08
CA PHE A 65 -9.24 -6.17 19.44
C PHE A 65 -10.17 -7.38 19.64
N ASN A 66 -11.27 -7.17 20.36
CA ASN A 66 -12.30 -8.20 20.56
C ASN A 66 -13.51 -7.90 19.68
N ALA A 67 -14.06 -8.92 19.01
CA ALA A 67 -15.32 -8.82 18.29
C ALA A 67 -16.16 -10.09 18.53
N GLY A 68 -17.32 -9.92 19.17
CA GLY A 68 -18.10 -11.05 19.68
C GLY A 68 -17.31 -11.86 20.70
N ASP A 69 -17.29 -13.18 20.54
CA ASP A 69 -16.56 -14.12 21.39
C ASP A 69 -15.13 -14.41 20.91
N LEU A 70 -14.61 -13.63 19.96
CA LEU A 70 -13.29 -13.82 19.38
C LEU A 70 -12.35 -12.64 19.70
N HIS A 71 -11.14 -12.97 20.14
CA HIS A 71 -10.01 -12.06 20.23
C HIS A 71 -9.23 -12.12 18.90
N TYR A 72 -8.91 -10.97 18.34
CA TYR A 72 -8.18 -10.85 17.09
C TYR A 72 -6.86 -10.13 17.29
N ASP A 73 -5.79 -10.72 16.75
CA ASP A 73 -4.50 -10.06 16.53
C ASP A 73 -4.36 -9.80 15.03
N ALA A 74 -4.51 -8.53 14.62
CA ALA A 74 -4.42 -8.13 13.23
C ALA A 74 -3.17 -7.29 12.97
N THR A 75 -2.55 -7.48 11.81
CA THR A 75 -1.42 -6.69 11.33
C THR A 75 -1.66 -6.26 9.88
N LEU A 76 -1.75 -4.96 9.68
CA LEU A 76 -1.71 -4.32 8.36
C LEU A 76 -0.24 -4.13 7.96
N THR A 77 0.13 -4.61 6.79
CA THR A 77 1.45 -4.37 6.17
C THR A 77 1.25 -3.75 4.79
N LEU A 78 1.77 -2.54 4.61
CA LEU A 78 1.86 -1.84 3.33
C LEU A 78 3.33 -1.84 2.90
N TYR A 79 3.60 -2.36 1.71
CA TYR A 79 4.93 -2.30 1.10
C TYR A 79 4.80 -2.48 -0.41
N HIS A 80 5.07 -1.39 -1.14
CA HIS A 80 5.05 -1.41 -2.59
C HIS A 80 5.91 -0.30 -3.18
N ALA A 81 6.38 -0.55 -4.40
CA ALA A 81 6.87 0.47 -5.30
C ALA A 81 5.71 1.05 -6.13
N GLY A 82 5.88 2.25 -6.66
CA GLY A 82 4.96 2.87 -7.62
C GLY A 82 5.72 3.43 -8.81
N LEU A 83 5.16 3.26 -10.00
CA LEU A 83 5.61 3.93 -11.23
C LEU A 83 4.46 4.76 -11.78
N TYR A 84 4.73 6.02 -12.11
CA TYR A 84 3.71 6.98 -12.53
C TYR A 84 4.15 7.78 -13.75
N ALA A 85 3.17 8.10 -14.59
CA ALA A 85 3.25 9.10 -15.62
C ALA A 85 2.24 10.22 -15.29
N ASP A 86 2.75 11.45 -15.27
CA ASP A 86 1.97 12.63 -14.95
C ASP A 86 1.76 13.45 -16.21
N PHE A 87 0.52 13.83 -16.47
CA PHE A 87 0.14 14.71 -17.56
C PHE A 87 -0.38 16.03 -17.00
N PHE A 88 0.21 17.13 -17.44
CA PHE A 88 -0.18 18.48 -17.07
C PHE A 88 -0.93 19.10 -18.26
N PRO A 89 -2.27 19.26 -18.20
CA PRO A 89 -3.06 19.72 -19.35
C PRO A 89 -2.73 21.16 -19.76
N ALA A 90 -2.46 22.03 -18.79
CA ALA A 90 -2.08 23.42 -19.03
C ALA A 90 -1.17 23.93 -17.89
N PRO A 91 0.10 23.50 -17.83
CA PRO A 91 1.00 23.78 -16.70
C PRO A 91 1.33 25.27 -16.50
N SER A 92 1.03 26.12 -17.49
CA SER A 92 1.16 27.58 -17.39
C SER A 92 -0.07 28.26 -16.75
N VAL A 93 -1.20 27.57 -16.64
CA VAL A 93 -2.49 28.13 -16.19
C VAL A 93 -3.01 27.40 -14.95
N VAL A 94 -2.90 26.07 -14.94
CA VAL A 94 -3.37 25.22 -13.84
C VAL A 94 -2.24 24.29 -13.36
N PRO A 95 -1.99 24.23 -12.05
CA PRO A 95 -0.91 23.42 -11.49
C PRO A 95 -1.32 21.97 -11.18
N PHE A 96 -2.49 21.52 -11.65
CA PHE A 96 -2.93 20.15 -11.44
C PHE A 96 -2.37 19.20 -12.50
N ARG A 97 -2.27 17.92 -12.15
CA ARG A 97 -1.86 16.83 -13.03
C ARG A 97 -2.85 15.69 -13.00
N LEU A 98 -3.07 15.08 -14.17
CA LEU A 98 -3.66 13.75 -14.29
C LEU A 98 -2.54 12.73 -14.15
N THR A 99 -2.74 11.69 -13.36
CA THR A 99 -1.72 10.68 -13.09
C THR A 99 -2.24 9.31 -13.46
N ALA A 100 -1.46 8.56 -14.22
CA ALA A 100 -1.66 7.14 -14.45
C ALA A 100 -0.43 6.39 -13.94
N GLY A 101 -0.61 5.22 -13.36
CA GLY A 101 0.50 4.46 -12.82
C GLY A 101 0.18 3.03 -12.49
N VAL A 102 1.15 2.38 -11.87
CA VAL A 102 1.03 1.01 -11.35
C VAL A 102 1.78 0.91 -10.04
N LEU A 103 1.16 0.25 -9.07
CA LEU A 103 1.79 -0.14 -7.81
C LEU A 103 2.26 -1.59 -7.95
N ILE A 104 3.44 -1.87 -7.40
CA ILE A 104 4.12 -3.16 -7.47
C ILE A 104 4.55 -3.55 -6.05
N GLY A 105 3.88 -4.50 -5.42
CA GLY A 105 4.20 -4.85 -4.03
C GLY A 105 3.34 -5.94 -3.42
N GLY A 106 3.23 -5.92 -2.10
CA GLY A 106 2.62 -7.01 -1.33
C GLY A 106 1.78 -6.52 -0.15
N ASP A 107 0.98 -5.47 -0.36
CA ASP A 107 0.09 -4.95 0.68
C ASP A 107 -0.87 -6.05 1.15
N ASN A 108 -0.95 -6.25 2.46
CA ASN A 108 -1.73 -7.32 3.07
C ASN A 108 -2.26 -6.95 4.46
N VAL A 109 -3.31 -7.67 4.86
CA VAL A 109 -3.83 -7.71 6.22
C VAL A 109 -3.77 -9.15 6.67
N ASP A 110 -3.05 -9.40 7.75
CA ASP A 110 -2.90 -10.70 8.41
C ASP A 110 -3.65 -10.66 9.73
N ALA A 111 -4.50 -11.65 10.02
CA ALA A 111 -5.29 -11.70 11.23
C ALA A 111 -5.33 -13.11 11.81
N THR A 112 -5.13 -13.21 13.13
CA THR A 112 -5.31 -14.44 13.89
C THR A 112 -6.50 -14.27 14.83
N ALA A 113 -7.42 -15.22 14.81
CA ALA A 113 -8.59 -15.26 15.68
C ALA A 113 -8.41 -16.33 16.77
N GLN A 114 -8.71 -15.96 18.02
CA GLN A 114 -8.72 -16.83 19.19
C GLN A 114 -10.09 -16.80 19.86
N ALA A 115 -10.68 -17.98 20.07
CA ALA A 115 -11.93 -18.10 20.80
C ALA A 115 -11.76 -17.79 22.30
N MET A 116 -12.53 -16.82 22.80
CA MET A 116 -12.56 -16.44 24.23
C MET A 116 -13.48 -17.37 25.03
N SER A 117 -14.58 -17.82 24.43
CA SER A 117 -15.54 -18.76 25.03
C SER A 117 -15.18 -20.24 24.83
N GLY A 118 -14.06 -20.51 24.15
CA GLY A 118 -13.59 -21.87 23.84
C GLY A 118 -14.26 -22.52 22.63
N THR A 119 -15.06 -21.78 21.84
CA THR A 119 -15.70 -22.26 20.62
C THR A 119 -15.55 -21.27 19.45
N TYR A 120 -15.55 -21.81 18.23
CA TYR A 120 -15.69 -21.05 16.99
C TYR A 120 -17.07 -21.27 16.39
N THR A 121 -17.61 -20.27 15.70
CA THR A 121 -18.78 -20.45 14.83
C THR A 121 -18.32 -20.27 13.39
N ILE A 122 -18.40 -21.34 12.59
CA ILE A 122 -17.97 -21.39 11.18
C ILE A 122 -19.19 -21.72 10.33
N ASN A 123 -19.62 -20.79 9.46
CA ASN A 123 -20.83 -20.90 8.65
C ASN A 123 -22.06 -21.36 9.46
N GLY A 124 -22.24 -20.81 10.67
CA GLY A 124 -23.33 -21.15 11.59
C GLY A 124 -23.16 -22.46 12.38
N GLN A 125 -22.07 -23.20 12.19
CA GLN A 125 -21.74 -24.37 13.01
C GLN A 125 -20.80 -24.01 14.16
N THR A 126 -21.22 -24.30 15.38
CA THR A 126 -20.40 -24.09 16.58
C THR A 126 -19.54 -25.31 16.87
N VAL A 127 -18.22 -25.11 16.97
CA VAL A 127 -17.24 -26.17 17.23
C VAL A 127 -16.29 -25.77 18.34
N SER A 128 -15.75 -26.74 19.08
CA SER A 128 -14.75 -26.46 20.11
C SER A 128 -13.45 -25.96 19.49
N ALA A 129 -12.91 -24.87 20.04
CA ALA A 129 -11.64 -24.30 19.60
C ALA A 129 -10.43 -25.13 20.04
N GLN A 130 -10.57 -25.94 21.10
CA GLN A 130 -9.48 -26.74 21.68
C GLN A 130 -8.20 -25.93 21.99
N GLY A 131 -8.33 -24.62 22.25
CA GLY A 131 -7.21 -23.70 22.44
C GLY A 131 -6.43 -23.34 21.16
N GLN A 132 -6.87 -23.83 19.99
CA GLN A 132 -6.25 -23.54 18.69
C GLN A 132 -6.79 -22.22 18.12
N GLN A 133 -6.00 -21.62 17.23
CA GLN A 133 -6.30 -20.36 16.56
C GLN A 133 -6.65 -20.59 15.08
N ILE A 134 -7.45 -19.70 14.50
CA ILE A 134 -7.73 -19.67 13.07
C ILE A 134 -6.99 -18.46 12.47
N HIS A 135 -6.34 -18.66 11.33
CA HIS A 135 -5.59 -17.62 10.65
C HIS A 135 -6.27 -17.22 9.33
N ALA A 136 -6.28 -15.93 9.03
CA ALA A 136 -6.78 -15.40 7.79
C ALA A 136 -5.86 -14.30 7.28
N LYS A 137 -5.53 -14.34 5.99
CA LYS A 137 -4.69 -13.33 5.34
C LYS A 137 -5.32 -12.84 4.05
N ALA A 138 -5.60 -11.55 3.99
CA ALA A 138 -6.03 -10.87 2.77
C ALA A 138 -4.81 -10.20 2.12
N THR A 139 -4.46 -10.60 0.90
CA THR A 139 -3.32 -10.06 0.15
C THR A 139 -3.79 -9.40 -1.14
N PHE A 140 -3.40 -8.14 -1.37
CA PHE A 140 -3.66 -7.47 -2.63
C PHE A 140 -2.80 -8.05 -3.77
N PRO A 141 -3.27 -7.99 -5.03
CA PRO A 141 -2.46 -8.40 -6.18
C PRO A 141 -1.15 -7.63 -6.24
N THR A 142 -0.09 -8.29 -6.72
CA THR A 142 1.22 -7.66 -6.81
C THR A 142 1.22 -6.42 -7.69
N LEU A 143 0.53 -6.49 -8.83
CA LEU A 143 0.39 -5.38 -9.77
C LEU A 143 -1.00 -4.77 -9.64
N ARG A 144 -1.05 -3.46 -9.37
CA ARG A 144 -2.30 -2.71 -9.21
C ARG A 144 -2.27 -1.44 -10.04
N PRO A 145 -3.09 -1.31 -11.11
CA PRO A 145 -3.18 -0.06 -11.85
C PRO A 145 -3.71 1.07 -10.95
N TYR A 146 -3.21 2.27 -11.21
CA TYR A 146 -3.54 3.49 -10.49
C TYR A 146 -3.96 4.60 -11.45
N ILE A 147 -4.97 5.35 -11.05
CA ILE A 147 -5.33 6.63 -11.67
C ILE A 147 -5.56 7.67 -10.57
N GLY A 148 -5.17 8.91 -10.83
CA GLY A 148 -5.30 9.97 -9.84
C GLY A 148 -5.17 11.37 -10.39
N LEU A 149 -5.37 12.31 -9.48
CA LEU A 149 -5.24 13.74 -9.64
C LEU A 149 -4.21 14.22 -8.61
N GLY A 150 -3.41 15.20 -8.99
CA GLY A 150 -2.42 15.76 -8.08
C GLY A 150 -2.15 17.24 -8.31
N PHE A 151 -1.44 17.83 -7.36
CA PHE A 151 -0.86 19.16 -7.41
C PHE A 151 0.61 19.08 -7.03
N GLY A 152 1.45 19.96 -7.58
CA GLY A 152 2.90 19.89 -7.40
C GLY A 152 3.58 19.08 -8.50
N HIS A 153 4.84 18.68 -8.28
CA HIS A 153 5.68 18.03 -9.30
C HIS A 153 5.73 18.82 -10.63
N SER A 154 5.57 20.15 -10.61
CA SER A 154 5.38 20.90 -11.86
C SER A 154 6.63 20.87 -12.76
N PRO A 155 6.49 20.56 -14.06
CA PRO A 155 7.61 20.56 -15.01
C PRO A 155 8.21 21.97 -15.22
N ARG A 156 7.51 23.01 -14.77
CA ARG A 156 7.90 24.42 -14.93
C ARG A 156 8.43 25.07 -13.66
N ALA A 157 8.42 24.37 -12.53
CA ALA A 157 8.83 25.00 -11.29
C ALA A 157 10.36 25.31 -11.32
N THR A 158 10.90 26.02 -10.33
CA THR A 158 12.36 26.35 -10.24
C THR A 158 13.07 25.49 -9.20
N ARG A 159 14.42 25.45 -9.22
CA ARG A 159 15.21 24.73 -8.22
C ARG A 159 14.77 25.08 -6.79
N GLY A 160 14.72 24.10 -5.89
CA GLY A 160 14.42 24.29 -4.47
C GLY A 160 13.31 23.40 -3.94
N TRP A 161 12.80 23.79 -2.78
CA TRP A 161 11.74 23.08 -2.06
C TRP A 161 10.36 23.33 -2.65
N GLY A 162 9.50 22.32 -2.57
CA GLY A 162 8.10 22.39 -2.96
C GLY A 162 7.24 21.43 -2.15
N MET A 163 5.94 21.49 -2.36
CA MET A 163 4.98 20.56 -1.76
C MET A 163 4.14 19.93 -2.86
N PHE A 164 3.58 18.78 -2.58
CA PHE A 164 2.65 18.12 -3.47
C PHE A 164 1.51 17.45 -2.70
N PHE A 165 0.45 17.16 -3.45
CA PHE A 165 -0.71 16.44 -3.00
C PHE A 165 -1.14 15.50 -4.12
N ASP A 166 -1.47 14.25 -3.80
CA ASP A 166 -2.11 13.30 -4.71
C ASP A 166 -3.36 12.71 -4.09
N ALA A 167 -4.39 12.57 -4.91
CA ALA A 167 -5.59 11.80 -4.63
C ALA A 167 -5.93 10.90 -5.82
N GLY A 168 -6.09 9.61 -5.59
CA GLY A 168 -6.41 8.66 -6.64
C GLY A 168 -6.95 7.36 -6.11
N ILE A 169 -7.04 6.39 -7.00
CA ILE A 169 -7.48 5.04 -6.68
C ILE A 169 -6.51 4.03 -7.30
N ALA A 170 -6.17 3.00 -6.53
CA ALA A 170 -5.60 1.78 -7.07
C ALA A 170 -6.70 0.72 -7.19
N TYR A 171 -6.63 -0.08 -8.24
CA TYR A 171 -7.53 -1.20 -8.44
C TYR A 171 -6.79 -2.53 -8.28
N GLY A 172 -7.34 -3.44 -7.50
CA GLY A 172 -6.79 -4.78 -7.32
C GLY A 172 -7.70 -5.64 -6.45
N LYS A 173 -8.07 -6.82 -6.93
CA LYS A 173 -8.92 -7.76 -6.17
C LYS A 173 -8.08 -8.56 -5.17
N PRO A 174 -8.22 -8.32 -3.86
CA PRO A 174 -7.50 -9.10 -2.87
C PRO A 174 -7.88 -10.58 -2.90
N HIS A 175 -6.89 -11.43 -2.67
CA HIS A 175 -7.03 -12.86 -2.40
C HIS A 175 -7.06 -13.10 -0.89
N VAL A 176 -7.76 -14.14 -0.46
CA VAL A 176 -7.87 -14.52 0.96
C VAL A 176 -7.32 -15.92 1.12
N ASP A 177 -6.33 -16.08 1.98
CA ASP A 177 -5.91 -17.35 2.54
C ASP A 177 -6.61 -17.55 3.88
N PHE A 178 -7.25 -18.69 4.08
CA PHE A 178 -7.97 -19.03 5.31
C PHE A 178 -7.47 -20.37 5.84
N ASP A 179 -6.70 -20.33 6.93
CA ASP A 179 -6.10 -21.50 7.54
C ASP A 179 -6.86 -21.88 8.81
N VAL A 180 -7.60 -22.98 8.71
CA VAL A 180 -8.38 -23.56 9.80
C VAL A 180 -7.71 -24.89 10.20
N PRO A 181 -7.34 -25.05 11.49
CA PRO A 181 -6.76 -26.31 11.97
C PRO A 181 -7.60 -27.53 11.60
N ALA A 182 -6.96 -28.63 11.17
CA ALA A 182 -7.64 -29.81 10.65
C ALA A 182 -8.68 -30.42 11.62
N THR A 183 -8.43 -30.35 12.92
CA THR A 183 -9.35 -30.76 14.00
C THR A 183 -10.62 -29.93 14.00
N ILE A 184 -10.51 -28.61 13.84
CA ILE A 184 -11.63 -27.67 13.76
C ILE A 184 -12.36 -27.86 12.42
N ALA A 185 -11.63 -27.96 11.30
CA ALA A 185 -12.21 -28.16 9.98
C ALA A 185 -13.00 -29.47 9.88
N THR A 186 -12.49 -30.56 10.47
CA THR A 186 -13.19 -31.85 10.53
C THR A 186 -14.44 -31.75 11.39
N ALA A 187 -14.38 -31.07 12.54
CA ALA A 187 -15.53 -30.89 13.43
C ALA A 187 -16.62 -30.00 12.81
N ALA A 188 -16.22 -28.95 12.09
CA ALA A 188 -17.14 -28.03 11.41
C ALA A 188 -17.70 -28.64 10.12
N GLY A 189 -16.97 -29.57 9.51
CA GLY A 189 -17.22 -30.10 8.18
C GLY A 189 -16.63 -29.20 7.09
N GLN A 190 -15.94 -29.81 6.13
CA GLN A 190 -15.22 -29.08 5.08
C GLN A 190 -16.13 -28.12 4.30
N ALA A 191 -17.37 -28.53 4.00
CA ALA A 191 -18.33 -27.67 3.29
C ALA A 191 -18.66 -26.36 4.03
N ASN A 192 -18.62 -26.36 5.37
CA ASN A 192 -18.83 -25.16 6.17
C ASN A 192 -17.59 -24.27 6.20
N VAL A 193 -16.41 -24.86 6.24
CA VAL A 193 -15.14 -24.12 6.11
C VAL A 193 -15.05 -23.46 4.74
N ASP A 194 -15.34 -24.18 3.66
CA ASP A 194 -15.31 -23.65 2.29
C ASP A 194 -16.35 -22.53 2.10
N ALA A 195 -17.53 -22.66 2.71
CA ALA A 195 -18.56 -21.64 2.70
C ALA A 195 -18.14 -20.37 3.48
N GLU A 196 -17.54 -20.54 4.66
CA GLU A 196 -17.00 -19.43 5.45
C GLU A 196 -15.86 -18.71 4.68
N GLU A 197 -14.95 -19.47 4.08
CA GLU A 197 -13.88 -18.91 3.25
C GLU A 197 -14.45 -18.13 2.06
N GLN A 198 -15.47 -18.66 1.39
CA GLN A 198 -16.15 -17.98 0.28
C GLN A 198 -16.82 -16.68 0.74
N ASP A 199 -17.44 -16.67 1.92
CA ASP A 199 -18.02 -15.46 2.49
C ASP A 199 -16.94 -14.41 2.81
N LEU A 200 -15.83 -14.82 3.44
CA LEU A 200 -14.68 -13.95 3.70
C LEU A 200 -14.11 -13.37 2.40
N ARG A 201 -13.90 -14.22 1.39
CA ARG A 201 -13.48 -13.80 0.04
C ARG A 201 -14.46 -12.80 -0.57
N ASN A 202 -15.77 -13.05 -0.50
CA ASN A 202 -16.78 -12.15 -1.03
C ASN A 202 -16.80 -10.79 -0.32
N LYS A 203 -16.56 -10.75 0.99
CA LYS A 203 -16.45 -9.52 1.77
C LYS A 203 -15.20 -8.74 1.38
N VAL A 204 -14.05 -9.41 1.31
CA VAL A 204 -12.75 -8.81 1.01
C VAL A 204 -12.68 -8.31 -0.44
N GLN A 205 -13.26 -9.04 -1.40
CA GLN A 205 -13.30 -8.63 -2.81
C GLN A 205 -14.14 -7.38 -3.08
N ARG A 206 -14.99 -6.92 -2.15
CA ARG A 206 -15.66 -5.61 -2.27
C ARG A 206 -14.67 -4.45 -2.21
N TYR A 207 -13.52 -4.64 -1.56
CA TYR A 207 -12.45 -3.65 -1.44
C TYR A 207 -11.47 -3.69 -2.62
N HIS A 208 -11.97 -3.96 -3.83
CA HIS A 208 -11.15 -3.98 -5.04
C HIS A 208 -10.72 -2.58 -5.53
N ILE A 209 -11.31 -1.52 -4.96
CA ILE A 209 -10.90 -0.13 -5.15
C ILE A 209 -10.28 0.36 -3.83
N TYR A 210 -9.04 0.82 -3.91
CA TYR A 210 -8.29 1.35 -2.78
C TYR A 210 -8.03 2.84 -2.96
N PRO A 211 -8.69 3.73 -2.18
CA PRO A 211 -8.42 5.16 -2.21
C PRO A 211 -7.03 5.49 -1.68
N ILE A 212 -6.31 6.29 -2.45
CA ILE A 212 -4.96 6.75 -2.11
C ILE A 212 -4.99 8.26 -1.98
N VAL A 213 -4.58 8.75 -0.81
CA VAL A 213 -4.38 10.18 -0.57
C VAL A 213 -3.03 10.36 0.09
N LYS A 214 -2.19 11.25 -0.46
CA LYS A 214 -0.86 11.53 0.07
C LYS A 214 -0.47 12.98 -0.11
N VAL A 215 0.35 13.45 0.81
CA VAL A 215 0.99 14.77 0.79
C VAL A 215 2.47 14.61 1.03
N GLY A 216 3.26 15.55 0.53
CA GLY A 216 4.69 15.49 0.76
C GLY A 216 5.43 16.76 0.37
N VAL A 217 6.74 16.65 0.51
CA VAL A 217 7.69 17.72 0.25
C VAL A 217 8.68 17.25 -0.80
N THR A 218 8.93 18.09 -1.81
CA THR A 218 9.85 17.84 -2.91
C THR A 218 11.09 18.71 -2.76
N TYR A 219 12.26 18.22 -3.20
CA TYR A 219 13.43 19.04 -3.48
C TYR A 219 13.89 18.80 -4.91
N ARG A 220 13.90 19.88 -5.71
CA ARG A 220 14.26 19.87 -7.13
C ARG A 220 15.63 20.49 -7.35
N PHE A 221 16.51 19.83 -8.12
CA PHE A 221 17.93 20.18 -8.25
C PHE A 221 18.46 20.18 -9.68
#